data_AF-A0A6L6PH32-F1
#
_entry.id   AF-A0A6L6PH32-F1
#
_cell.length_a   1.000
_cell.length_b   1.000
_cell.length_c   1.000
_cell.angle_alpha   90.00
_cell.angle_beta   90.00
_cell.angle_gamma   90.00
#
_symmetry.space_group_name_H-M   'P 1'
#
loop_
_entity.id
_entity.type
_entity.pdbx_description
1 polymer ?
#
loop_
_entity_poly.entity_id
_entity_poly.type
_entity_poly.pdbx_seq_one_letter_code
_entity_poly.pdbx_strand_id
1 'polypeptide(L)'
;MTLQRWTLDLKRNSGCVSPQADWWHWQQLAGSATASSPVWNARWRRQAIFQEGNESAGTKKMTLIAQTADGAWTAMTWGWTPSNRPGTRAWEQNRWDRLKQALQEMTGNEDAISSQSALGLGYRNLRNRTAEQSGNALIWQEGKLCMRIMAADKSAEPDIPLPYAREDSRLEQRAAIQVKMARGDASLAWPAAFHLMLPILPHQRSATYAAVARSNLHITGHLWLPAPTEKAVHLHIDTTLIAKQGSPEETQIVSVLNREMAAIAALWVADHER
;
A
#
# COMPACT_ATOMS: atom_id res chain seq x y z
N MET A 1 34.11 9.16 7.48
CA MET A 1 32.88 9.11 6.67
C MET A 1 33.14 8.19 5.49
N THR A 2 32.29 7.21 5.27
CA THR A 2 32.38 6.28 4.13
C THR A 2 31.29 6.60 3.12
N LEU A 3 31.58 6.46 1.83
CA LEU A 3 30.62 6.58 0.74
C LEU A 3 30.62 5.27 -0.05
N GLN A 4 29.44 4.71 -0.23
CA GLN A 4 29.21 3.57 -1.11
C GLN A 4 28.25 3.98 -2.22
N ARG A 5 28.52 3.53 -3.44
CA ARG A 5 27.69 3.81 -4.62
C ARG A 5 27.34 2.50 -5.31
N TRP A 6 26.09 2.36 -5.69
CA TRP A 6 25.58 1.25 -6.49
C TRP A 6 24.86 1.80 -7.73
N THR A 7 24.92 1.03 -8.80
CA THR A 7 24.07 1.20 -9.98
C THR A 7 23.03 0.08 -9.95
N LEU A 8 21.75 0.44 -10.05
CA LEU A 8 20.67 -0.55 -10.08
C LEU A 8 20.65 -1.22 -11.45
N ASP A 9 20.81 -2.55 -11.47
CA ASP A 9 20.61 -3.32 -12.70
C ASP A 9 19.12 -3.54 -12.92
N LEU A 10 18.56 -2.78 -13.86
CA LEU A 10 17.14 -2.79 -14.20
C LEU A 10 16.73 -3.99 -15.08
N LYS A 11 17.67 -4.85 -15.48
CA LYS A 11 17.38 -5.98 -16.40
C LYS A 11 16.52 -7.09 -15.78
N ARG A 12 16.20 -7.00 -14.48
CA ARG A 12 15.44 -8.01 -13.74
C ARG A 12 14.05 -7.50 -13.35
N ASN A 13 13.26 -7.05 -14.33
CA ASN A 13 11.88 -6.63 -14.08
C ASN A 13 10.94 -7.84 -14.27
N SER A 14 10.88 -8.72 -13.28
CA SER A 14 9.99 -9.90 -13.29
C SER A 14 8.97 -9.91 -12.16
N GLY A 15 8.87 -8.80 -11.40
CA GLY A 15 7.97 -8.64 -10.27
C GLY A 15 6.80 -7.71 -10.57
N CYS A 16 5.88 -7.62 -9.62
CA CYS A 16 4.72 -6.73 -9.68
C CYS A 16 5.07 -5.26 -9.38
N VAL A 17 6.21 -5.05 -8.72
CA VAL A 17 6.73 -3.75 -8.29
C VAL A 17 8.07 -3.49 -8.97
N SER A 18 8.43 -2.21 -9.09
CA SER A 18 9.68 -1.81 -9.71
C SER A 18 10.91 -2.18 -8.87
N PRO A 19 12.10 -2.40 -9.49
CA PRO A 19 13.34 -2.66 -8.76
C PRO A 19 13.71 -1.56 -7.75
N GLN A 20 13.26 -0.33 -7.99
CA GLN A 20 13.42 0.81 -7.11
C GLN A 20 12.59 0.63 -5.84
N ALA A 21 11.34 0.16 -5.97
CA ALA A 21 10.50 -0.15 -4.83
C ALA A 21 11.09 -1.28 -3.97
N ASP A 22 11.59 -2.34 -4.61
CA ASP A 22 12.31 -3.44 -3.92
C ASP A 22 13.52 -2.94 -3.15
N TRP A 23 14.39 -2.16 -3.81
CA TRP A 23 15.59 -1.63 -3.17
C TRP A 23 15.22 -0.66 -2.03
N TRP A 24 14.21 0.18 -2.24
CA TRP A 24 13.73 1.15 -1.26
C TRP A 24 13.23 0.44 0.00
N HIS A 25 12.38 -0.58 -0.18
CA HIS A 25 11.90 -1.41 0.91
C HIS A 25 13.04 -2.14 1.64
N TRP A 26 13.98 -2.72 0.90
CA TRP A 26 15.15 -3.36 1.49
C TRP A 26 15.97 -2.40 2.35
N GLN A 27 16.19 -1.15 1.90
CA GLN A 27 16.90 -0.14 2.71
C GLN A 27 16.15 0.26 3.97
N GLN A 28 14.82 0.32 3.91
CA GLN A 28 13.98 0.60 5.08
C GLN A 28 14.11 -0.52 6.12
N LEU A 29 14.11 -1.79 5.70
CA LEU A 29 14.30 -2.94 6.60
C LEU A 29 15.74 -3.06 7.13
N ALA A 30 16.74 -2.74 6.30
CA ALA A 30 18.15 -2.91 6.64
C ALA A 30 18.66 -1.89 7.67
N GLY A 31 17.90 -0.83 7.95
CA GLY A 31 18.19 0.03 9.10
C GLY A 31 17.02 0.06 10.07
N SER A 32 17.28 0.57 11.27
CA SER A 32 16.25 1.01 12.20
C SER A 32 15.61 2.32 11.69
N ALA A 33 15.20 2.34 10.43
CA ALA A 33 14.49 3.48 9.87
C ALA A 33 13.27 3.72 10.75
N THR A 34 13.07 4.97 11.18
CA THR A 34 11.89 5.34 11.95
C THR A 34 10.65 4.89 11.20
N ALA A 35 9.66 4.34 11.93
CA ALA A 35 8.52 3.55 11.45
C ALA A 35 7.54 4.25 10.46
N SER A 36 7.93 5.35 9.82
CA SER A 36 7.09 6.18 8.97
C SER A 36 7.69 6.45 7.57
N SER A 37 8.66 5.64 7.12
CA SER A 37 9.18 5.84 5.77
C SER A 37 8.10 5.47 4.74
N PRO A 38 7.79 6.35 3.77
CA PRO A 38 6.71 6.14 2.82
C PRO A 38 6.99 4.96 1.89
N VAL A 39 5.93 4.36 1.34
CA VAL A 39 6.03 3.40 0.22
C VAL A 39 6.63 4.12 -0.99
N TRP A 40 7.38 3.39 -1.83
CA TRP A 40 7.94 3.94 -3.05
C TRP A 40 6.85 4.49 -3.97
N ASN A 41 6.98 5.73 -4.42
CA ASN A 41 6.10 6.32 -5.44
C ASN A 41 6.77 6.21 -6.82
N ALA A 42 6.09 5.58 -7.77
CA ALA A 42 6.59 5.36 -9.14
C ALA A 42 6.93 6.67 -9.89
N ARG A 43 6.40 7.82 -9.44
CA ARG A 43 6.71 9.14 -9.99
C ARG A 43 8.01 9.74 -9.46
N TRP A 44 8.50 9.26 -8.31
CA TRP A 44 9.74 9.78 -7.76
C TRP A 44 10.89 9.56 -8.73
N ARG A 45 11.71 10.60 -8.86
CA ARG A 45 12.98 10.56 -9.60
C ARG A 45 14.18 10.49 -8.67
N ARG A 46 13.96 10.79 -7.38
CA ARG A 46 14.96 10.76 -6.33
C ARG A 46 14.29 10.72 -4.96
N GLN A 47 14.84 9.91 -4.05
CA GLN A 47 14.37 9.86 -2.68
C GLN A 47 15.48 9.45 -1.71
N ALA A 48 15.43 9.95 -0.47
CA ALA A 48 16.44 9.68 0.56
C ALA A 48 15.85 9.10 1.85
N ILE A 49 16.60 8.22 2.50
CA ILE A 49 16.33 7.63 3.82
C ILE A 49 17.42 8.11 4.77
N PHE A 50 17.00 8.55 5.95
CA PHE A 50 17.88 8.98 7.04
C PHE A 50 17.75 8.01 8.20
N GLN A 51 18.86 7.42 8.64
CA GLN A 51 18.91 6.45 9.73
C GLN A 51 19.88 6.98 10.79
N GLU A 52 19.36 7.22 11.99
CA GLU A 52 20.13 7.69 13.13
C GLU A 52 20.13 6.58 14.19
N GLY A 53 21.30 6.00 14.48
CA GLY A 53 21.44 5.00 15.54
C GLY A 53 21.33 5.62 16.93
N ASN A 54 20.93 4.82 17.93
CA ASN A 54 20.84 5.26 19.33
C ASN A 54 22.19 5.82 19.84
N GLU A 55 22.10 6.88 20.64
CA GLU A 55 23.16 7.86 20.93
C GLU A 55 24.46 7.30 21.54
N SER A 56 24.47 6.06 22.05
CA SER A 56 25.58 5.50 22.81
C SER A 56 26.70 4.85 21.97
N ALA A 57 26.46 4.55 20.69
CA ALA A 57 27.50 4.13 19.73
C ALA A 57 27.25 4.66 18.29
N GLY A 58 26.35 5.63 18.17
CA GLY A 58 25.46 5.86 17.01
C GLY A 58 26.13 6.05 15.65
N THR A 59 26.24 4.96 14.90
CA THR A 59 26.46 5.05 13.45
C THR A 59 25.22 5.70 12.82
N LYS A 60 25.43 6.81 12.12
CA LYS A 60 24.44 7.48 11.29
C LYS A 60 24.63 7.05 9.83
N LYS A 61 23.52 6.84 9.12
CA LYS A 61 23.50 6.44 7.72
C LYS A 61 22.50 7.29 6.95
N MET A 62 22.90 7.74 5.77
CA MET A 62 22.02 8.39 4.80
C MET A 62 22.08 7.62 3.51
N THR A 63 20.94 7.37 2.90
CA THR A 63 20.87 6.66 1.63
C THR A 63 20.05 7.49 0.65
N LEU A 64 20.53 7.69 -0.56
CA LEU A 64 19.82 8.32 -1.67
C LEU A 64 19.66 7.30 -2.79
N ILE A 65 18.48 7.23 -3.39
CA ILE A 65 18.25 6.67 -4.72
C ILE A 65 17.87 7.81 -5.66
N ALA A 66 18.47 7.85 -6.86
CA ALA A 66 18.22 8.90 -7.83
C ALA A 66 18.40 8.40 -9.26
N GLN A 67 17.55 8.90 -10.14
CA GLN A 67 17.68 8.73 -11.57
C GLN A 67 18.71 9.72 -12.13
N THR A 68 19.65 9.22 -12.91
CA THR A 68 20.66 10.01 -13.62
C THR A 68 20.09 10.58 -14.91
N ALA A 69 20.79 11.56 -15.51
CA ALA A 69 20.33 12.26 -16.70
C ALA A 69 20.16 11.37 -17.94
N ASP A 70 20.90 10.26 -18.01
CA ASP A 70 20.79 9.19 -19.01
C ASP A 70 19.64 8.21 -18.72
N GLY A 71 18.87 8.42 -17.66
CA GLY A 71 17.73 7.60 -17.27
C GLY A 71 18.09 6.38 -16.42
N ALA A 72 19.37 6.11 -16.15
CA ALA A 72 19.78 5.03 -15.25
C ALA A 72 19.46 5.36 -13.79
N TRP A 73 19.43 4.35 -12.93
CA TRP A 73 19.17 4.52 -11.50
C TRP A 73 20.43 4.24 -10.68
N THR A 74 20.74 5.16 -9.78
CA THR A 74 21.89 5.07 -8.88
C THR A 74 21.46 5.18 -7.44
N ALA A 75 22.17 4.46 -6.57
CA ALA A 75 22.02 4.55 -5.14
C ALA A 75 23.33 4.96 -4.50
N MET A 76 23.28 5.83 -3.49
CA MET A 76 24.43 6.29 -2.73
C MET A 76 24.14 6.17 -1.24
N THR A 77 25.06 5.62 -0.47
CA THR A 77 25.00 5.57 0.99
C THR A 77 26.19 6.29 1.58
N TRP A 78 25.92 7.17 2.53
CA TRP A 78 26.91 7.77 3.41
C TRP A 78 26.80 7.16 4.80
N GLY A 79 27.93 6.73 5.35
CA GLY A 79 28.05 6.24 6.72
C GLY A 79 28.95 7.15 7.56
N TRP A 80 28.53 7.45 8.79
CA TRP A 80 29.31 8.21 9.74
C TRP A 80 29.18 7.66 11.15
N THR A 81 30.33 7.38 11.78
CA THR A 81 30.44 7.07 13.21
C THR A 81 31.09 8.29 13.88
N PRO A 82 30.39 8.98 14.81
CA PRO A 82 30.92 10.19 15.45
C PRO A 82 32.21 9.95 16.22
N SER A 83 33.15 10.88 16.12
CA SER A 83 34.38 10.84 16.92
C SER A 83 34.10 10.95 18.43
N ASN A 84 34.95 10.31 19.24
CA ASN A 84 34.93 10.46 20.70
C ASN A 84 35.46 11.82 21.18
N ARG A 85 36.16 12.57 20.32
CA ARG A 85 36.74 13.88 20.65
C ARG A 85 35.71 15.00 20.40
N PRO A 86 35.36 15.83 21.40
CA PRO A 86 34.28 16.82 21.26
C PRO A 86 34.48 17.82 20.11
N GLY A 87 35.67 18.39 19.95
CA GLY A 87 35.95 19.36 18.89
C GLY A 87 35.85 18.77 17.47
N THR A 88 36.39 17.55 17.28
CA THR A 88 36.27 16.82 16.02
C THR A 88 34.83 16.43 15.74
N ARG A 89 34.09 15.97 16.77
CA ARG A 89 32.68 15.61 16.66
C ARG A 89 31.81 16.77 16.20
N ALA A 90 32.00 17.97 16.77
CA ALA A 90 31.22 19.15 16.39
C ALA A 90 31.44 19.53 14.91
N TRP A 91 32.68 19.48 14.44
CA TRP A 91 32.99 19.72 13.03
C TRP A 91 32.39 18.65 12.10
N GLU A 92 32.50 17.36 12.47
CA GLU A 92 31.93 16.25 11.71
C GLU A 92 30.39 16.33 11.63
N GLN A 93 29.74 16.67 12.76
CA GLN A 93 28.29 16.85 12.86
C GLN A 93 27.82 17.97 11.93
N ASN A 94 28.48 19.13 11.92
CA ASN A 94 28.16 20.23 11.00
C ASN A 94 28.23 19.81 9.53
N ARG A 95 29.20 18.98 9.15
CA ARG A 95 29.33 18.47 7.78
C ARG A 95 28.23 17.45 7.45
N TRP A 96 27.88 16.60 8.41
CA TRP A 96 26.79 15.64 8.29
C TRP A 96 25.44 16.33 8.12
N ASP A 97 25.18 17.39 8.90
CA ASP A 97 23.93 18.15 8.82
C ASP A 97 23.80 18.92 7.50
N ARG A 98 24.90 19.46 6.96
CA ARG A 98 24.91 20.06 5.61
C ARG A 98 24.57 19.03 4.53
N LEU A 99 25.11 17.81 4.64
CA LEU A 99 24.76 16.73 3.72
C LEU A 99 23.28 16.35 3.86
N LYS A 100 22.78 16.22 5.11
CA LYS A 100 21.38 15.94 5.40
C LYS A 100 20.46 16.95 4.71
N GLN A 101 20.76 18.23 4.91
CA GLN A 101 19.99 19.34 4.35
C GLN A 101 20.00 19.29 2.82
N ALA A 102 21.17 19.13 2.20
CA ALA A 102 21.28 19.03 0.74
C ALA A 102 20.47 17.84 0.18
N LEU A 103 20.47 16.69 0.87
CA LEU A 103 19.66 15.54 0.46
C LEU A 103 18.15 15.81 0.61
N GLN A 104 17.74 16.46 1.69
CA GLN A 104 16.33 16.84 1.93
C GLN A 104 15.83 17.85 0.88
N GLU A 105 16.66 18.79 0.46
CA GLU A 105 16.32 19.75 -0.61
C GLU A 105 16.19 19.07 -1.99
N MET A 106 16.87 17.94 -2.19
CA MET A 106 16.74 17.15 -3.42
C MET A 106 15.53 16.22 -3.40
N THR A 107 15.12 15.67 -2.26
CA THR A 107 13.98 14.76 -2.21
C THR A 107 12.70 15.45 -2.70
N GLY A 108 11.98 14.78 -3.61
CA GLY A 108 10.71 15.34 -4.11
C GLY A 108 9.65 15.29 -3.02
N ASN A 109 9.01 16.43 -2.74
CA ASN A 109 7.81 16.50 -1.89
C ASN A 109 6.53 15.98 -2.58
N GLU A 110 6.69 15.17 -3.63
CA GLU A 110 5.55 14.63 -4.37
C GLU A 110 4.90 13.53 -3.53
N ASP A 111 3.74 13.90 -3.00
CA ASP A 111 2.78 13.14 -2.21
C ASP A 111 3.25 12.81 -0.80
N ALA A 112 3.25 13.83 0.07
CA ALA A 112 2.97 13.60 1.48
C ALA A 112 1.67 12.78 1.54
N ILE A 113 1.79 11.54 2.02
CA ILE A 113 0.70 10.59 2.22
C ILE A 113 -0.51 11.37 2.73
N SER A 114 -1.53 11.57 1.88
CA SER A 114 -2.75 12.22 2.34
C SER A 114 -3.34 11.28 3.39
N SER A 115 -3.19 11.64 4.65
CA SER A 115 -3.52 10.85 5.83
C SER A 115 -5.03 10.59 6.01
N GLN A 116 -5.83 10.80 4.95
CA GLN A 116 -7.29 10.67 4.95
C GLN A 116 -7.88 10.07 3.67
N SER A 117 -7.10 9.56 2.72
CA SER A 117 -7.66 8.87 1.55
C SER A 117 -7.89 7.38 1.83
N ALA A 118 -8.85 6.75 1.17
CA ALA A 118 -9.17 5.32 1.31
C ALA A 118 -7.93 4.39 1.18
N LEU A 119 -6.87 4.85 0.51
CA LEU A 119 -5.57 4.16 0.43
C LEU A 119 -4.83 4.07 1.76
N GLY A 120 -5.13 4.91 2.76
CA GLY A 120 -4.57 4.86 4.11
C GLY A 120 -4.75 3.48 4.76
N LEU A 121 -5.90 2.85 4.55
CA LEU A 121 -6.14 1.47 4.96
C LEU A 121 -5.26 0.47 4.20
N GLY A 122 -5.08 0.70 2.89
CA GLY A 122 -4.17 -0.06 2.04
C GLY A 122 -2.73 -0.02 2.57
N TYR A 123 -2.20 1.18 2.86
CA TYR A 123 -0.86 1.34 3.44
C TYR A 123 -0.69 0.57 4.75
N ARG A 124 -1.68 0.63 5.65
CA ARG A 124 -1.65 -0.13 6.91
C ARG A 124 -1.74 -1.64 6.68
N ASN A 125 -2.52 -2.08 5.69
CA ASN A 125 -2.65 -3.49 5.32
C ASN A 125 -1.35 -4.07 4.72
N LEU A 126 -0.45 -3.25 4.19
CA LEU A 126 0.83 -3.73 3.67
C LEU A 126 1.73 -4.29 4.77
N ARG A 127 1.61 -3.81 6.02
CA ARG A 127 2.34 -4.21 7.25
C ARG A 127 3.86 -4.13 7.23
N ASN A 128 4.52 -4.64 6.19
CA ASN A 128 5.95 -4.57 5.85
C ASN A 128 6.21 -5.20 4.46
N ARG A 129 5.21 -5.32 3.58
CA ARG A 129 5.39 -5.85 2.23
C ARG A 129 6.02 -4.80 1.34
N THR A 130 6.90 -5.21 0.41
CA THR A 130 7.29 -4.33 -0.70
C THR A 130 6.05 -3.92 -1.46
N ALA A 131 5.89 -2.62 -1.68
CA ALA A 131 4.81 -2.07 -2.47
C ALA A 131 5.30 -0.85 -3.26
N GLU A 132 4.50 -0.49 -4.25
CA GLU A 132 4.70 0.67 -5.09
C GLU A 132 3.39 1.44 -5.24
N GLN A 133 3.42 2.75 -5.03
CA GLN A 133 2.32 3.64 -5.36
C GLN A 133 2.45 4.05 -6.83
N SER A 134 1.41 3.76 -7.61
CA SER A 134 1.30 4.17 -9.02
C SER A 134 -0.03 4.88 -9.24
N GLY A 135 0.03 6.20 -9.41
CA GLY A 135 -1.18 7.04 -9.47
C GLY A 135 -1.97 6.97 -8.16
N ASN A 136 -3.26 6.62 -8.26
CA ASN A 136 -4.18 6.45 -7.12
C ASN A 136 -4.27 4.99 -6.64
N ALA A 137 -3.28 4.16 -6.97
CA ALA A 137 -3.25 2.76 -6.59
C ALA A 137 -1.98 2.39 -5.85
N LEU A 138 -2.11 1.42 -4.95
CA LEU A 138 -0.98 0.72 -4.35
C LEU A 138 -0.88 -0.67 -4.96
N ILE A 139 0.32 -1.04 -5.40
CA ILE A 139 0.63 -2.29 -6.08
C ILE A 139 1.58 -3.07 -5.19
N TRP A 140 1.31 -4.36 -5.00
CA TRP A 140 2.20 -5.27 -4.28
C TRP A 140 2.09 -6.68 -4.85
N GLN A 141 3.01 -7.54 -4.42
CA GLN A 141 2.99 -8.95 -4.78
C GLN A 141 2.45 -9.79 -3.61
N GLU A 142 1.46 -10.64 -3.89
CA GLU A 142 0.95 -11.65 -2.97
C GLU A 142 1.12 -13.03 -3.60
N GLY A 143 2.12 -13.80 -3.13
CA GLY A 143 2.53 -15.03 -3.79
C GLY A 143 3.00 -14.78 -5.23
N LYS A 144 2.24 -15.25 -6.21
CA LYS A 144 2.50 -15.04 -7.66
C LYS A 144 1.57 -13.99 -8.29
N LEU A 145 0.72 -13.35 -7.48
CA LEU A 145 -0.29 -12.41 -7.95
C LEU A 145 0.20 -10.98 -7.80
N CYS A 146 -0.06 -10.18 -8.83
CA CYS A 146 0.13 -8.73 -8.77
C CYS A 146 -1.16 -8.09 -8.33
N MET A 147 -1.20 -7.74 -7.06
CA MET A 147 -2.35 -7.14 -6.41
C MET A 147 -2.26 -5.63 -6.56
N ARG A 148 -3.40 -5.00 -6.82
CA ARG A 148 -3.55 -3.57 -6.89
C ARG A 148 -4.76 -3.16 -6.06
N ILE A 149 -4.60 -2.16 -5.20
CA ILE A 149 -5.70 -1.57 -4.44
C ILE A 149 -5.88 -0.12 -4.81
N MET A 150 -7.12 0.29 -4.98
CA MET A 150 -7.48 1.68 -5.27
C MET A 150 -8.82 2.05 -4.67
N ALA A 151 -9.02 3.35 -4.44
CA ALA A 151 -10.34 3.87 -4.11
C ALA A 151 -11.25 3.80 -5.34
N ALA A 152 -12.48 3.34 -5.16
CA ALA A 152 -13.46 3.36 -6.24
C ALA A 152 -13.78 4.81 -6.63
N ASP A 153 -13.93 5.06 -7.93
CA ASP A 153 -14.40 6.35 -8.42
C ASP A 153 -15.90 6.49 -8.14
N LYS A 154 -16.24 7.42 -7.24
CA LYS A 154 -17.62 7.67 -6.80
C LYS A 154 -18.56 8.09 -7.93
N SER A 155 -18.02 8.62 -9.04
CA SER A 155 -18.83 9.00 -10.20
C SER A 155 -19.24 7.81 -11.07
N ALA A 156 -18.51 6.69 -10.97
CA ALA A 156 -18.70 5.51 -11.80
C ALA A 156 -19.59 4.45 -11.14
N GLU A 157 -19.95 4.61 -9.86
CA GLU A 157 -20.65 3.58 -9.11
C GLU A 157 -22.03 3.98 -8.60
N PRO A 158 -22.98 3.03 -8.59
CA PRO A 158 -24.29 3.27 -8.03
C PRO A 158 -24.19 3.56 -6.54
N ASP A 159 -24.83 4.62 -6.08
CA ASP A 159 -25.01 4.86 -4.65
C ASP A 159 -25.81 3.69 -4.06
N ILE A 160 -25.16 2.89 -3.21
CA ILE A 160 -25.76 1.73 -2.56
C ILE A 160 -25.99 2.12 -1.11
N PRO A 161 -27.25 2.20 -0.65
CA PRO A 161 -27.53 2.47 0.75
C PRO A 161 -27.12 1.24 1.56
N LEU A 162 -25.95 1.32 2.19
CA LEU A 162 -25.38 0.26 3.01
C LEU A 162 -25.59 0.56 4.49
N PRO A 163 -26.27 -0.33 5.24
CA PRO A 163 -26.37 -0.21 6.68
C PRO A 163 -24.98 -0.21 7.33
N TYR A 164 -24.80 0.65 8.34
CA TYR A 164 -23.59 0.64 9.15
C TYR A 164 -23.59 -0.51 10.17
N ALA A 165 -24.73 -0.79 10.80
CA ALA A 165 -24.84 -1.84 11.80
C ALA A 165 -25.18 -3.19 11.16
N ARG A 166 -24.55 -4.25 11.66
CA ARG A 166 -24.75 -5.62 11.21
C ARG A 166 -26.18 -6.11 11.43
N GLU A 167 -26.76 -5.76 12.58
CA GLU A 167 -28.15 -6.07 12.93
C GLU A 167 -29.17 -5.48 11.95
N ASP A 168 -28.84 -4.37 11.30
CA ASP A 168 -29.68 -3.72 10.31
C ASP A 168 -29.52 -4.32 8.90
N SER A 169 -28.47 -5.13 8.69
CA SER A 169 -28.15 -5.74 7.40
C SER A 169 -29.08 -6.92 7.08
N ARG A 170 -30.26 -6.63 6.55
CA ARG A 170 -31.24 -7.65 6.13
C ARG A 170 -30.80 -8.45 4.91
N LEU A 171 -31.19 -9.72 4.86
CA LEU A 171 -30.87 -10.60 3.73
C LEU A 171 -31.53 -10.13 2.43
N GLU A 172 -32.76 -9.60 2.47
CA GLU A 172 -33.43 -9.10 1.27
C GLU A 172 -32.72 -7.88 0.68
N GLN A 173 -32.20 -6.99 1.54
CA GLN A 173 -31.45 -5.81 1.09
C GLN A 173 -30.16 -6.23 0.38
N ARG A 174 -29.42 -7.20 0.93
CA ARG A 174 -28.19 -7.72 0.29
C ARG A 174 -28.50 -8.38 -1.06
N ALA A 175 -29.57 -9.16 -1.13
CA ALA A 175 -30.01 -9.77 -2.39
C ALA A 175 -30.40 -8.71 -3.43
N ALA A 176 -31.11 -7.65 -3.02
CA ALA A 176 -31.47 -6.54 -3.90
C ALA A 176 -30.23 -5.79 -4.41
N ILE A 177 -29.21 -5.60 -3.56
CA ILE A 177 -27.93 -5.00 -3.94
C ILE A 177 -27.21 -5.86 -4.96
N GLN A 178 -27.11 -7.18 -4.74
CA GLN A 178 -26.51 -8.10 -5.71
C GLN A 178 -27.20 -8.02 -7.08
N VAL A 179 -28.54 -7.94 -7.10
CA VAL A 179 -29.30 -7.79 -8.35
C VAL A 179 -29.03 -6.43 -9.00
N LYS A 180 -28.96 -5.35 -8.22
CA LYS A 180 -28.63 -4.00 -8.72
C LYS A 180 -27.24 -3.99 -9.37
N MET A 181 -26.26 -4.62 -8.73
CA MET A 181 -24.90 -4.76 -9.24
C MET A 181 -24.85 -5.57 -10.54
N ALA A 182 -25.49 -6.74 -10.57
CA ALA A 182 -25.53 -7.60 -11.76
C ALA A 182 -26.26 -6.96 -12.94
N ARG A 183 -27.21 -6.05 -12.69
CA ARG A 183 -27.88 -5.25 -13.73
C ARG A 183 -27.05 -4.07 -14.22
N GLY A 184 -26.17 -3.54 -13.38
CA GLY A 184 -25.31 -2.40 -13.72
C GLY A 184 -24.30 -2.74 -14.81
N ASP A 185 -23.76 -3.95 -14.78
CA ASP A 185 -22.86 -4.46 -15.82
C ASP A 185 -23.09 -5.96 -16.06
N ALA A 186 -23.79 -6.26 -17.16
CA ALA A 186 -24.13 -7.63 -17.56
C ALA A 186 -22.92 -8.43 -18.06
N SER A 187 -21.77 -7.79 -18.30
CA SER A 187 -20.55 -8.47 -18.74
C SER A 187 -19.76 -9.07 -17.56
N LEU A 188 -20.09 -8.70 -16.33
CA LEU A 188 -19.41 -9.19 -15.14
C LEU A 188 -19.97 -10.54 -14.69
N ALA A 189 -19.08 -11.49 -14.48
CA ALA A 189 -19.37 -12.67 -13.68
C ALA A 189 -19.10 -12.38 -12.20
N TRP A 190 -19.82 -13.02 -11.29
CA TRP A 190 -19.69 -12.82 -9.84
C TRP A 190 -19.24 -14.11 -9.14
N PRO A 191 -17.93 -14.48 -9.19
CA PRO A 191 -17.43 -15.66 -8.49
C PRO A 191 -17.70 -15.67 -6.98
N ALA A 192 -17.80 -14.49 -6.36
CA ALA A 192 -18.34 -14.34 -5.01
C ALA A 192 -19.39 -13.23 -4.99
N ALA A 193 -20.63 -13.60 -4.65
CA ALA A 193 -21.73 -12.66 -4.56
C ALA A 193 -21.53 -11.67 -3.41
N PHE A 194 -22.23 -10.54 -3.49
CA PHE A 194 -22.33 -9.53 -2.45
C PHE A 194 -22.78 -10.15 -1.13
N HIS A 195 -21.93 -10.05 -0.12
CA HIS A 195 -22.17 -10.64 1.19
C HIS A 195 -21.66 -9.71 2.29
N LEU A 196 -22.23 -9.90 3.48
CA LEU A 196 -21.75 -9.26 4.69
C LEU A 196 -20.55 -10.05 5.22
N MET A 197 -19.43 -9.38 5.47
CA MET A 197 -18.27 -9.99 6.06
C MET A 197 -18.51 -10.23 7.55
N LEU A 198 -18.05 -11.38 8.03
CA LEU A 198 -18.14 -11.71 9.45
C LEU A 198 -17.08 -10.92 10.23
N PRO A 199 -17.44 -10.34 11.39
CA PRO A 199 -16.46 -9.66 12.23
C PRO A 199 -15.44 -10.66 12.79
N ILE A 200 -14.25 -10.16 13.06
CA ILE A 200 -13.19 -10.96 13.70
C ILE A 200 -13.50 -11.15 15.18
N LEU A 201 -14.11 -10.14 15.83
CA LEU A 201 -14.41 -10.17 17.26
C LEU A 201 -15.93 -10.17 17.51
N PRO A 202 -16.45 -10.94 18.49
CA PRO A 202 -17.89 -11.08 18.72
C PRO A 202 -18.63 -9.78 19.06
N HIS A 203 -17.92 -8.80 19.64
CA HIS A 203 -18.49 -7.52 20.06
C HIS A 203 -18.57 -6.48 18.94
N GLN A 204 -17.98 -6.77 17.78
CA GLN A 204 -17.99 -5.85 16.64
C GLN A 204 -19.38 -5.82 15.99
N ARG A 205 -19.91 -4.61 15.80
CA ARG A 205 -21.26 -4.37 15.26
C ARG A 205 -21.25 -3.80 13.85
N SER A 206 -20.11 -3.30 13.40
CA SER A 206 -19.94 -2.64 12.12
C SER A 206 -20.06 -3.65 10.99
N ALA A 207 -20.90 -3.31 10.02
CA ALA A 207 -21.07 -4.05 8.80
C ALA A 207 -19.96 -3.65 7.82
N THR A 208 -19.33 -4.66 7.22
CA THR A 208 -18.46 -4.49 6.06
C THR A 208 -18.93 -5.47 5.00
N TYR A 209 -18.93 -5.05 3.73
CA TYR A 209 -19.51 -5.83 2.66
C TYR A 209 -18.46 -6.12 1.60
N ALA A 210 -18.53 -7.30 1.02
CA ALA A 210 -17.61 -7.71 -0.04
C ALA A 210 -18.33 -8.42 -1.18
N ALA A 211 -17.77 -8.30 -2.37
CA ALA A 211 -18.12 -9.07 -3.55
C ALA A 211 -16.86 -9.29 -4.39
N VAL A 212 -16.85 -10.31 -5.25
CA VAL A 212 -15.79 -10.49 -6.24
C VAL A 212 -16.42 -10.57 -7.62
N ALA A 213 -16.03 -9.63 -8.47
CA ALA A 213 -16.41 -9.58 -9.87
C ALA A 213 -15.27 -10.07 -10.75
N ARG A 214 -15.62 -10.65 -11.89
CA ARG A 214 -14.70 -10.99 -12.95
C ARG A 214 -15.10 -10.27 -14.24
N SER A 215 -14.12 -9.63 -14.86
CA SER A 215 -14.22 -9.06 -16.21
C SER A 215 -13.04 -9.54 -17.05
N ASN A 216 -13.30 -10.37 -18.06
CA ASN A 216 -12.26 -10.89 -18.97
C ASN A 216 -11.09 -11.57 -18.23
N LEU A 217 -9.92 -10.93 -18.25
CA LEU A 217 -8.66 -11.38 -17.64
C LEU A 217 -8.39 -10.70 -16.29
N HIS A 218 -9.38 -10.03 -15.71
CA HIS A 218 -9.27 -9.35 -14.44
C HIS A 218 -10.30 -9.90 -13.46
N ILE A 219 -9.87 -10.04 -12.21
CA ILE A 219 -10.75 -10.35 -11.10
C ILE A 219 -10.57 -9.26 -10.05
N THR A 220 -11.69 -8.69 -9.62
CA THR A 220 -11.75 -7.50 -8.77
C THR A 220 -12.59 -7.81 -7.54
N GLY A 221 -11.96 -7.72 -6.37
CA GLY A 221 -12.64 -7.67 -5.09
C GLY A 221 -13.16 -6.25 -4.84
N HIS A 222 -14.45 -6.15 -4.54
CA HIS A 222 -15.11 -4.93 -4.14
C HIS A 222 -15.35 -4.96 -2.63
N LEU A 223 -14.90 -3.93 -1.92
CA LEU A 223 -15.00 -3.81 -0.47
C LEU A 223 -15.66 -2.51 -0.07
N TRP A 224 -16.89 -2.59 0.44
CA TRP A 224 -17.61 -1.44 0.97
C TRP A 224 -17.49 -1.38 2.50
N LEU A 225 -17.13 -0.20 2.98
CA LEU A 225 -16.86 0.14 4.36
C LEU A 225 -17.76 1.33 4.75
N PRO A 226 -19.01 1.07 5.18
CA PRO A 226 -19.90 2.09 5.72
C PRO A 226 -19.31 2.73 6.98
N ALA A 227 -19.60 4.01 7.19
CA ALA A 227 -19.28 4.76 8.38
C ALA A 227 -20.56 5.34 9.00
N PRO A 228 -20.60 5.61 10.33
CA PRO A 228 -21.80 6.14 10.98
C PRO A 228 -22.03 7.62 10.66
N THR A 229 -20.95 8.40 10.57
CA THR A 229 -20.98 9.86 10.38
C THR A 229 -20.24 10.33 9.13
N GLU A 230 -19.45 9.46 8.51
CA GLU A 230 -18.66 9.76 7.33
C GLU A 230 -19.24 9.10 6.08
N LYS A 231 -18.74 9.50 4.91
CA LYS A 231 -19.11 8.83 3.66
C LYS A 231 -18.53 7.42 3.65
N ALA A 232 -19.34 6.45 3.22
CA ALA A 232 -18.85 5.10 2.99
C ALA A 232 -17.60 5.11 2.08
N VAL A 233 -16.62 4.31 2.47
CA VAL A 233 -15.41 4.07 1.70
C VAL A 233 -15.63 2.83 0.85
N HIS A 234 -15.29 2.93 -0.43
CA HIS A 234 -15.27 1.77 -1.32
C HIS A 234 -13.88 1.61 -1.92
N LEU A 235 -13.34 0.40 -1.75
CA LEU A 235 -12.05 -0.02 -2.25
C LEU A 235 -12.22 -1.14 -3.27
N HIS A 236 -11.42 -1.07 -4.32
CA HIS A 236 -11.24 -2.17 -5.26
C HIS A 236 -9.88 -2.80 -5.04
N ILE A 237 -9.83 -4.13 -5.02
CA ILE A 237 -8.61 -4.91 -5.05
C ILE A 237 -8.63 -5.74 -6.32
N ASP A 238 -7.78 -5.41 -7.30
CA ASP A 238 -7.72 -6.11 -8.57
C ASP A 238 -6.43 -6.94 -8.72
N THR A 239 -6.55 -8.00 -9.50
CA THR A 239 -5.41 -8.78 -10.00
C THR A 239 -5.76 -9.35 -11.37
N THR A 240 -4.73 -9.65 -12.16
CA THR A 240 -4.90 -10.39 -13.41
C THR A 240 -5.19 -11.86 -13.13
N LEU A 241 -6.07 -12.46 -13.92
CA LEU A 241 -6.44 -13.86 -13.89
C LEU A 241 -6.59 -14.40 -15.31
N ILE A 242 -5.60 -15.17 -15.76
CA ILE A 242 -5.59 -15.87 -17.05
C ILE A 242 -6.01 -17.33 -16.84
N ALA A 243 -7.11 -17.58 -16.13
CA ALA A 243 -7.71 -18.91 -16.02
C ALA A 243 -9.18 -18.87 -16.46
N LYS A 244 -9.74 -20.03 -16.79
CA LYS A 244 -11.15 -20.16 -17.16
C LYS A 244 -12.07 -19.85 -15.97
N GLN A 245 -13.28 -19.40 -16.26
CA GLN A 245 -14.30 -19.20 -15.23
C GLN A 245 -14.64 -20.54 -14.56
N GLY A 246 -14.82 -20.52 -13.24
CA GLY A 246 -15.11 -21.70 -12.41
C GLY A 246 -13.90 -22.62 -12.19
N SER A 247 -12.70 -22.22 -12.58
CA SER A 247 -11.51 -23.05 -12.41
C SER A 247 -11.02 -23.05 -10.95
N PRO A 248 -10.24 -24.07 -10.53
CA PRO A 248 -9.60 -24.09 -9.21
C PRO A 248 -8.72 -22.85 -8.96
N GLU A 249 -8.05 -22.33 -10.00
CA GLU A 249 -7.24 -21.13 -9.92
C GLU A 249 -8.09 -19.89 -9.63
N GLU A 250 -9.26 -19.74 -10.27
CA GLU A 250 -10.20 -18.66 -9.94
C GLU A 250 -10.62 -18.72 -8.48
N THR A 251 -10.96 -19.92 -7.99
CA THR A 251 -11.37 -20.13 -6.60
C THR A 251 -10.23 -19.77 -5.63
N GLN A 252 -8.98 -20.12 -5.98
CA GLN A 252 -7.81 -19.75 -5.19
C GLN A 252 -7.61 -18.23 -5.15
N ILE A 253 -7.72 -17.53 -6.27
CA ILE A 253 -7.58 -16.07 -6.31
C ILE A 253 -8.71 -15.39 -5.54
N VAL A 254 -9.96 -15.86 -5.67
CA VAL A 254 -11.11 -15.37 -4.86
C VAL A 254 -10.81 -15.50 -3.37
N SER A 255 -10.20 -16.62 -2.93
CA SER A 255 -9.80 -16.81 -1.54
C SER A 255 -8.72 -15.81 -1.09
N VAL A 256 -7.73 -15.51 -1.95
CA VAL A 256 -6.71 -14.49 -1.66
C VAL A 256 -7.34 -13.11 -1.55
N LEU A 257 -8.19 -12.72 -2.49
CA LEU A 257 -8.92 -11.45 -2.47
C LEU A 257 -9.77 -11.30 -1.21
N ASN A 258 -10.54 -12.32 -0.85
CA ASN A 258 -11.37 -12.29 0.36
C ASN A 258 -10.53 -12.12 1.63
N ARG A 259 -9.34 -12.73 1.70
CA ARG A 259 -8.43 -12.58 2.84
C ARG A 259 -7.87 -11.15 2.95
N GLU A 260 -7.46 -10.56 1.84
CA GLU A 260 -6.98 -9.17 1.80
C GLU A 260 -8.10 -8.19 2.16
N MET A 261 -9.31 -8.37 1.58
CA MET A 261 -10.48 -7.55 1.92
C MET A 261 -10.85 -7.68 3.41
N ALA A 262 -10.78 -8.90 3.98
CA ALA A 262 -11.05 -9.11 5.40
C ALA A 262 -10.02 -8.43 6.30
N ALA A 263 -8.74 -8.45 5.91
CA ALA A 263 -7.68 -7.75 6.65
C ALA A 263 -7.88 -6.23 6.65
N ILE A 264 -8.31 -5.65 5.52
CA ILE A 264 -8.64 -4.22 5.41
C ILE A 264 -9.90 -3.88 6.19
N ALA A 265 -10.96 -4.70 6.09
CA ALA A 265 -12.18 -4.54 6.86
C ALA A 265 -11.90 -4.55 8.36
N ALA A 266 -11.00 -5.41 8.83
CA ALA A 266 -10.59 -5.45 10.23
C ALA A 266 -9.92 -4.14 10.70
N LEU A 267 -9.08 -3.53 9.87
CA LEU A 267 -8.46 -2.24 10.16
C LEU A 267 -9.53 -1.13 10.25
N TRP A 268 -10.47 -1.13 9.32
CA TRP A 268 -11.59 -0.20 9.31
C TRP A 268 -12.44 -0.28 10.58
N VAL A 269 -12.85 -1.49 10.94
CA VAL A 269 -13.66 -1.75 12.14
C VAL A 269 -12.91 -1.33 13.40
N ALA A 270 -11.60 -1.61 13.49
CA ALA A 270 -10.77 -1.19 14.63
C ALA A 270 -10.62 0.33 14.78
N ASP A 271 -10.85 1.10 13.72
CA ASP A 271 -10.82 2.56 13.76
C ASP A 271 -12.18 3.17 14.14
N HIS A 272 -13.30 2.50 13.84
CA HIS A 272 -14.66 3.04 14.00
C HIS A 272 -15.45 2.47 15.18
N GLU A 273 -14.98 1.39 15.81
CA GLU A 273 -15.66 0.74 16.95
C GLU A 273 -14.94 0.88 18.29
N ARG A 274 -14.15 1.94 18.45
CA ARG A 274 -13.52 2.25 19.74
C ARG A 274 -14.48 2.88 20.74
#